data_AF-A0A6C0KR77-F1
#
_entry.id   AF-A0A6C0KR77-F1
#
_cell.length_a   1.000
_cell.length_b   1.000
_cell.length_c   1.000
_cell.angle_alpha   90.00
_cell.angle_beta   90.00
_cell.angle_gamma   90.00
#
_symmetry.space_group_name_H-M   'P 1'
#
loop_
_entity.id
_entity.type
_entity.pdbx_description
1 polymer ?
#
loop_
_entity_poly.entity_id
_entity_poly.type
_entity_poly.pdbx_seq_one_letter_code
_entity_poly.pdbx_strand_id
1 'polypeptide(L)'
;METITLTFGDCAENHRGMQKIGKEGSEGLSLLELEEIQQWFISQGKQCDMINLIHSLPDDIKEKAEPAFLLVVKDGCGALTDKDALQKEQMSLTRDSKAFMYGRVVNKKARHNLCFSDFDQEAQYDQGKGTVVSFDKLPKLRNVRTILGLIGGRKLDGLQCEANYYYNIKKTYIGFHGDTERKIVVAIRLGADFPIHFQWFRDTLPVGDMFTRVLGDGDVYFMSEKAVGFDWKTKKKLTLRHAAGPENIVKTW
;
A
#
# COMPACT_ATOMS: atom_id res chain seq x y z
N MET A 1 -17.07 -12.34 -0.97
CA MET A 1 -15.60 -12.36 -0.84
C MET A 1 -15.14 -10.96 -0.58
N GLU A 2 -14.25 -10.81 0.41
CA GLU A 2 -13.58 -9.57 0.75
C GLU A 2 -12.08 -9.77 0.73
N THR A 3 -11.35 -8.66 0.72
CA THR A 3 -9.89 -8.67 0.81
C THR A 3 -9.44 -7.48 1.65
N ILE A 4 -8.30 -7.64 2.31
CA ILE A 4 -7.67 -6.63 3.15
C ILE A 4 -6.30 -6.30 2.56
N THR A 5 -5.95 -5.02 2.50
CA THR A 5 -4.58 -4.58 2.25
C THR A 5 -4.06 -3.89 3.50
N LEU A 6 -3.07 -4.49 4.16
CA LEU A 6 -2.34 -3.86 5.25
C LEU A 6 -1.14 -3.15 4.65
N THR A 7 -1.09 -1.82 4.72
CA THR A 7 -0.05 -1.02 4.08
C THR A 7 0.80 -0.35 5.15
N PHE A 8 2.02 -0.83 5.32
CA PHE A 8 3.03 -0.24 6.17
C PHE A 8 3.76 0.89 5.45
N GLY A 9 3.96 2.00 6.13
CA GLY A 9 4.66 3.17 5.63
C GLY A 9 5.11 4.10 6.75
N ASP A 10 5.96 5.05 6.40
CA ASP A 10 6.47 6.09 7.29
C ASP A 10 5.34 7.01 7.80
N CYS A 11 4.27 7.15 7.00
CA CYS A 11 2.99 7.72 7.42
C CYS A 11 1.81 6.80 7.12
N ALA A 12 0.75 6.94 7.91
CA ALA A 12 -0.58 6.40 7.64
C ALA A 12 -1.63 7.52 7.70
N GLU A 13 -2.67 7.42 6.88
CA GLU A 13 -3.75 8.39 6.83
C GLU A 13 -5.11 7.68 6.72
N ASN A 14 -6.12 8.12 7.46
CA ASN A 14 -7.41 7.45 7.44
C ASN A 14 -8.19 7.69 6.13
N HIS A 15 -7.99 8.86 5.55
CA HIS A 15 -8.52 9.27 4.25
C HIS A 15 -7.75 10.49 3.77
N ARG A 16 -7.63 10.67 2.45
CA ARG A 16 -6.95 11.84 1.86
C ARG A 16 -7.41 13.16 2.48
N GLY A 17 -6.49 13.88 3.12
CA GLY A 17 -6.71 15.18 3.77
C GLY A 17 -7.11 15.10 5.24
N MET A 18 -7.08 13.92 5.86
CA MET A 18 -7.31 13.72 7.29
C MET A 18 -5.97 13.72 8.04
N GLN A 19 -6.00 13.46 9.35
CA GLN A 19 -4.81 13.38 10.18
C GLN A 19 -3.80 12.38 9.61
N LYS A 20 -2.56 12.83 9.46
CA LYS A 20 -1.40 11.99 9.19
C LYS A 20 -0.81 11.50 10.51
N ILE A 21 -0.50 10.22 10.57
CA ILE A 21 0.13 9.57 11.71
C ILE A 21 1.50 9.09 11.26
N GLY A 22 2.54 9.32 12.06
CA GLY A 22 3.92 9.07 11.69
C GLY A 22 4.64 10.33 11.22
N LYS A 23 5.81 10.14 10.59
CA LYS A 23 6.64 11.23 10.08
C LYS A 23 7.11 10.83 8.70
N GLU A 24 6.97 11.74 7.75
CA GLU A 24 7.45 11.52 6.39
C GLU A 24 8.96 11.23 6.42
N GLY A 25 9.35 10.10 5.83
CA GLY A 25 10.74 9.72 5.64
C GLY A 25 11.41 10.62 4.61
N SER A 26 12.73 10.74 4.69
CA SER A 26 13.50 11.50 3.71
C SER A 26 13.59 10.83 2.35
N GLU A 27 13.47 9.50 2.32
CA GLU A 27 13.67 8.65 1.15
C GLU A 27 12.83 7.37 1.28
N GLY A 28 12.51 6.76 0.14
CA GLY A 28 11.88 5.46 0.04
C GLY A 28 12.91 4.33 -0.14
N LEU A 29 12.43 3.18 -0.62
CA LEU A 29 13.28 2.03 -0.93
C LEU A 29 13.96 2.19 -2.29
N SER A 30 15.26 1.94 -2.31
CA SER A 30 16.09 1.82 -3.52
C SER A 30 16.01 0.39 -4.10
N LEU A 31 16.50 0.20 -5.33
CA LEU A 31 16.61 -1.15 -5.92
C LEU A 31 17.49 -2.07 -5.07
N LEU A 32 18.63 -1.57 -4.58
CA LEU A 32 19.55 -2.36 -3.75
C LEU A 32 18.85 -2.87 -2.48
N GLU A 33 18.10 -2.02 -1.79
CA GLU A 33 17.36 -2.41 -0.59
C GLU A 33 16.24 -3.42 -0.92
N LEU A 34 15.57 -3.28 -2.07
CA LEU A 34 14.61 -4.27 -2.55
C LEU A 34 15.28 -5.62 -2.86
N GLU A 35 16.49 -5.62 -3.43
CA GLU A 35 17.27 -6.83 -3.67
C GLU A 35 17.70 -7.50 -2.36
N GLU A 36 18.13 -6.74 -1.35
CA GLU A 36 18.45 -7.25 -0.01
C GLU A 36 17.23 -7.89 0.67
N ILE A 37 16.08 -7.20 0.63
CA ILE A 37 14.80 -7.74 1.13
C ILE A 37 14.41 -9.01 0.36
N GLN A 38 14.58 -9.02 -0.96
CA GLN A 38 14.32 -10.19 -1.80
C GLN A 38 15.18 -11.38 -1.37
N GLN A 39 16.48 -11.19 -1.15
CA GLN A 39 17.38 -12.26 -0.69
C GLN A 39 16.95 -12.82 0.67
N TRP A 40 16.49 -11.96 1.58
CA TRP A 40 15.96 -12.44 2.85
C TRP A 40 14.75 -13.35 2.65
N PHE A 41 13.76 -12.96 1.84
CA PHE A 41 12.59 -13.82 1.59
C PHE A 41 12.94 -15.12 0.86
N ILE A 42 13.88 -15.09 -0.09
CA ILE A 42 14.40 -16.30 -0.74
C ILE A 42 15.04 -17.23 0.29
N SER A 43 15.80 -16.70 1.25
CA SER A 43 16.39 -17.49 2.35
C SER A 43 15.34 -18.14 3.26
N GLN A 44 14.13 -17.57 3.33
CA GLN A 44 12.96 -18.15 4.01
C GLN A 44 12.16 -19.11 3.13
N GLY A 45 12.67 -19.47 1.94
CA GLY A 45 12.04 -20.37 1.00
C GLY A 45 10.87 -19.76 0.22
N LYS A 46 10.76 -18.42 0.15
CA LYS A 46 9.67 -17.74 -0.56
C LYS A 46 10.04 -17.44 -2.01
N GLN A 47 9.04 -17.52 -2.89
CA GLN A 47 9.17 -17.11 -4.28
C GLN A 47 9.01 -15.58 -4.39
N CYS A 48 9.92 -14.94 -5.10
CA CYS A 48 9.95 -13.49 -5.27
C CYS A 48 10.01 -13.10 -6.76
N ASP A 49 9.20 -12.13 -7.16
CA ASP A 49 9.23 -11.51 -8.48
C ASP A 49 9.65 -10.05 -8.35
N MET A 50 10.82 -9.69 -8.89
CA MET A 50 11.25 -8.30 -9.02
C MET A 50 10.80 -7.74 -10.36
N ILE A 51 9.92 -6.75 -10.34
CA ILE A 51 9.24 -6.25 -11.53
C ILE A 51 9.72 -4.84 -11.83
N ASN A 52 10.28 -4.63 -13.02
CA ASN A 52 10.65 -3.30 -13.51
C ASN A 52 9.44 -2.65 -14.21
N LEU A 53 8.87 -1.61 -13.57
CA LEU A 53 7.65 -0.94 -14.02
C LEU A 53 7.89 0.00 -15.22
N ILE A 54 9.15 0.26 -15.60
CA ILE A 54 9.44 1.03 -16.83
C ILE A 54 9.13 0.21 -18.09
N HIS A 55 9.05 -1.13 -18.00
CA HIS A 55 8.81 -1.97 -19.17
C HIS A 55 7.45 -1.71 -19.84
N SER A 56 6.51 -1.13 -19.11
CA SER A 56 5.20 -0.72 -19.62
C SER A 56 5.24 0.57 -20.44
N LEU A 57 6.36 1.30 -20.45
CA LEU A 57 6.53 2.49 -21.28
C LEU A 57 6.89 2.13 -22.73
N PRO A 58 6.62 3.02 -23.70
CA PRO A 58 7.21 2.95 -25.03
C PRO A 58 8.75 3.07 -24.98
N ASP A 59 9.45 2.39 -25.90
CA ASP A 59 10.92 2.30 -25.90
C ASP A 59 11.61 3.68 -25.98
N ASP A 60 11.04 4.63 -26.72
CA ASP A 60 11.57 6.00 -26.86
C ASP A 60 11.48 6.84 -25.57
N ILE A 61 10.71 6.37 -24.59
CA ILE A 61 10.49 7.03 -23.29
C ILE A 61 11.26 6.32 -22.17
N LYS A 62 11.50 5.00 -22.27
CA LYS A 62 12.12 4.18 -21.21
C LYS A 62 13.43 4.77 -20.68
N GLU A 63 14.33 5.20 -21.57
CA GLU A 63 15.64 5.74 -21.19
C GLU A 63 15.58 7.03 -20.36
N LYS A 64 14.46 7.76 -20.44
CA LYS A 64 14.24 9.02 -19.73
C LYS A 64 13.40 8.85 -18.46
N ALA A 65 12.87 7.65 -18.23
CA ALA A 65 12.04 7.35 -17.08
C ALA A 65 12.92 7.07 -15.86
N GLU A 66 12.51 7.61 -14.71
CA GLU A 66 13.12 7.23 -13.44
C GLU A 66 12.83 5.74 -13.17
N PRO A 67 13.83 4.95 -12.74
CA PRO A 67 13.63 3.55 -12.42
C PRO A 67 12.55 3.35 -11.35
N ALA A 68 11.64 2.40 -11.59
CA ALA A 68 10.56 2.07 -10.69
C ALA A 68 10.40 0.55 -10.59
N PHE A 69 10.36 0.03 -9.38
CA PHE A 69 10.35 -1.40 -9.12
C PHE A 69 9.24 -1.79 -8.14
N LEU A 70 8.67 -2.97 -8.39
CA LEU A 70 7.75 -3.65 -7.48
C LEU A 70 8.34 -5.02 -7.18
N LEU A 71 8.68 -5.26 -5.92
CA LEU A 71 9.00 -6.61 -5.44
C LEU A 71 7.71 -7.25 -4.95
N VAL A 72 7.35 -8.41 -5.50
CA VAL A 72 6.22 -9.23 -5.04
C VAL A 72 6.75 -10.53 -4.45
N VAL A 73 6.31 -10.88 -3.25
CA VAL A 73 6.67 -12.11 -2.55
C VAL A 73 5.42 -12.98 -2.39
N LYS A 74 5.41 -14.13 -3.06
CA LYS A 74 4.29 -15.07 -3.01
C LYS A 74 4.19 -15.68 -1.61
N ASP A 75 3.01 -15.57 -0.98
CA ASP A 75 2.78 -15.99 0.42
C ASP A 75 3.87 -15.45 1.38
N GLY A 76 4.37 -14.23 1.12
CA GLY A 76 5.39 -13.59 1.94
C GLY A 76 4.95 -13.38 3.39
N CYS A 77 3.65 -13.23 3.63
CA CYS A 77 3.09 -13.07 4.98
C CYS A 77 3.47 -14.24 5.88
N GLY A 78 3.54 -15.46 5.35
CA GLY A 78 3.92 -16.65 6.13
C GLY A 78 5.37 -16.64 6.63
N ALA A 79 6.25 -15.81 6.05
CA ALA A 79 7.59 -15.58 6.59
C ALA A 79 7.62 -14.45 7.65
N LEU A 80 6.58 -13.61 7.69
CA LEU A 80 6.49 -12.47 8.60
C LEU A 80 5.68 -12.79 9.86
N THR A 81 4.62 -13.60 9.73
CA THR A 81 3.71 -13.97 10.83
C THR A 81 2.80 -15.13 10.41
N ASP A 82 1.96 -15.59 11.34
CA ASP A 82 0.84 -16.47 11.03
C ASP A 82 -0.25 -15.68 10.29
N LYS A 83 -0.38 -15.94 8.99
CA LYS A 83 -1.30 -15.26 8.07
C LYS A 83 -2.77 -15.40 8.49
N ASP A 84 -3.19 -16.59 8.86
CA ASP A 84 -4.60 -16.86 9.21
C ASP A 84 -4.96 -16.18 10.52
N ALA A 85 -4.04 -16.22 11.50
CA ALA A 85 -4.20 -15.49 12.74
C ALA A 85 -4.20 -13.97 12.53
N LEU A 86 -3.34 -13.45 11.64
CA LEU A 86 -3.35 -12.04 11.25
C LEU A 86 -4.68 -11.65 10.60
N GLN A 87 -5.20 -12.46 9.68
CA GLN A 87 -6.49 -12.20 9.06
C GLN A 87 -7.61 -12.19 10.10
N LYS A 88 -7.64 -13.17 11.01
CA LYS A 88 -8.62 -13.22 12.10
C LYS A 88 -8.54 -12.00 13.02
N GLU A 89 -7.32 -11.57 13.36
CA GLU A 89 -7.08 -10.35 14.14
C GLU A 89 -7.72 -9.14 13.44
N GLN A 90 -7.45 -8.96 12.14
CA GLN A 90 -8.00 -7.85 11.35
C GLN A 90 -9.52 -7.92 11.16
N MET A 91 -10.07 -9.12 11.03
CA MET A 91 -11.51 -9.36 10.86
C MET A 91 -12.32 -9.07 12.12
N SER A 92 -11.69 -9.08 13.30
CA SER A 92 -12.36 -8.80 14.57
C SER A 92 -12.55 -7.30 14.86
N LEU A 93 -11.88 -6.43 14.10
CA LEU A 93 -11.89 -4.98 14.32
C LEU A 93 -13.12 -4.29 13.71
N THR A 94 -13.63 -3.28 14.43
CA THR A 94 -14.63 -2.37 13.89
C THR A 94 -13.95 -1.34 13.00
N ARG A 95 -14.33 -1.31 11.72
CA ARG A 95 -13.67 -0.51 10.67
C ARG A 95 -14.29 0.88 10.56
N ASP A 96 -13.48 1.88 10.19
CA ASP A 96 -14.03 3.20 9.86
C ASP A 96 -14.78 3.14 8.52
N SER A 97 -16.06 3.46 8.56
CA SER A 97 -16.95 3.54 7.40
C SER A 97 -17.30 4.99 7.01
N LYS A 98 -16.69 5.99 7.67
CA LYS A 98 -16.91 7.41 7.42
C LYS A 98 -15.60 8.17 7.28
N ALA A 99 -15.65 9.32 6.60
CA ALA A 99 -14.53 10.27 6.47
C ALA A 99 -15.04 11.71 6.39
N PHE A 100 -14.15 12.66 6.66
CA PHE A 100 -14.36 14.06 6.36
C PHE A 100 -13.97 14.37 4.92
N MET A 101 -14.91 14.85 4.12
CA MET A 101 -14.67 15.22 2.74
C MET A 101 -15.53 16.43 2.38
N TYR A 102 -14.94 17.40 1.68
CA TYR A 102 -15.66 18.59 1.19
C TYR A 102 -16.48 19.30 2.28
N GLY A 103 -15.90 19.44 3.48
CA GLY A 103 -16.51 20.18 4.60
C GLY A 103 -17.58 19.41 5.39
N ARG A 104 -17.76 18.10 5.16
CA ARG A 104 -18.75 17.29 5.89
C ARG A 104 -18.30 15.85 6.09
N VAL A 105 -18.93 15.18 7.06
CA VAL A 105 -18.76 13.74 7.27
C VAL A 105 -19.60 12.96 6.24
N VAL A 106 -18.98 12.01 5.55
CA VAL A 106 -19.62 11.17 4.52
C VAL A 106 -19.35 9.69 4.76
N ASN A 107 -20.22 8.83 4.22
CA ASN A 107 -20.01 7.38 4.23
C ASN A 107 -19.00 6.96 3.14
N LYS A 108 -18.06 6.09 3.49
CA LYS A 108 -17.07 5.51 2.59
C LYS A 108 -17.67 4.34 1.81
N LYS A 109 -17.99 4.57 0.54
CA LYS A 109 -18.54 3.53 -0.36
C LYS A 109 -17.47 2.72 -1.10
N ALA A 110 -16.26 3.27 -1.25
CA ALA A 110 -15.22 2.66 -2.07
C ALA A 110 -14.45 1.57 -1.32
N ARG A 111 -14.26 1.74 -0.02
CA ARG A 111 -13.59 0.83 0.91
C ARG A 111 -13.72 1.37 2.34
N HIS A 112 -13.60 0.52 3.35
CA HIS A 112 -13.42 0.96 4.73
C HIS A 112 -11.93 0.93 5.06
N ASN A 113 -11.53 1.56 6.16
CA ASN A 113 -10.12 1.55 6.56
C ASN A 113 -9.94 1.60 8.09
N LEU A 114 -8.71 1.36 8.54
CA LEU A 114 -8.24 1.66 9.89
C LEU A 114 -6.77 2.08 9.83
N CYS A 115 -6.34 2.86 10.82
CA CYS A 115 -4.92 3.17 11.02
C CYS A 115 -4.40 2.47 12.29
N PHE A 116 -3.11 2.15 12.29
CA PHE A 116 -2.43 1.51 13.41
C PHE A 116 -1.15 2.26 13.76
N SER A 117 -0.96 2.48 15.05
CA SER A 117 0.16 3.24 15.60
C SER A 117 0.49 2.76 17.02
N ASP A 118 1.33 3.50 17.72
CA ASP A 118 1.77 3.21 19.10
C ASP A 118 0.79 3.76 20.17
N PHE A 119 -0.40 4.19 19.75
CA PHE A 119 -1.44 4.73 20.62
C PHE A 119 -2.83 4.35 20.10
N ASP A 120 -3.84 4.48 20.96
CA ASP A 120 -5.25 4.36 20.59
C ASP A 120 -5.89 5.73 20.38
N GLN A 121 -6.82 5.79 19.44
CA GLN A 121 -7.63 6.98 19.17
C GLN A 121 -9.02 6.57 18.69
N GLU A 122 -10.06 7.14 19.29
CA GLU A 122 -11.41 7.05 18.74
C GLU A 122 -11.61 8.07 17.62
N ALA A 123 -12.41 7.73 16.61
CA ALA A 123 -12.65 8.62 15.49
C ALA A 123 -13.37 9.92 15.92
N GLN A 124 -12.83 11.05 15.46
CA GLN A 124 -13.47 12.36 15.46
C GLN A 124 -13.54 12.84 14.02
N TYR A 125 -14.43 12.24 13.23
CA TYR A 125 -14.43 12.42 11.78
C TYR A 125 -14.62 13.89 11.38
N ASP A 126 -15.46 14.64 12.08
CA ASP A 126 -15.68 16.08 11.86
C ASP A 126 -14.41 16.93 12.07
N GLN A 127 -13.46 16.44 12.86
CA GLN A 127 -12.13 17.05 13.07
C GLN A 127 -11.05 16.44 12.15
N GLY A 128 -11.44 15.62 11.18
CA GLY A 128 -10.48 14.96 10.29
C GLY A 128 -9.64 13.87 10.98
N LYS A 129 -10.11 13.27 12.08
CA LYS A 129 -9.41 12.19 12.78
C LYS A 129 -10.16 10.87 12.66
N GLY A 130 -9.47 9.82 12.20
CA GLY A 130 -9.99 8.46 12.16
C GLY A 130 -9.68 7.67 13.42
N THR A 131 -10.18 6.44 13.49
CA THR A 131 -9.81 5.48 14.53
C THR A 131 -8.34 5.05 14.35
N VAL A 132 -7.61 4.98 15.46
CA VAL A 132 -6.27 4.39 15.53
C VAL A 132 -6.29 3.26 16.56
N VAL A 133 -5.84 2.08 16.16
CA VAL A 133 -5.71 0.92 17.06
C VAL A 133 -4.24 0.69 17.37
N SER A 134 -3.89 0.59 18.65
CA SER A 134 -2.50 0.37 19.05
C SER A 134 -1.97 -1.00 18.57
N PHE A 135 -0.73 -1.03 18.07
CA PHE A 135 -0.03 -2.28 17.77
C PHE A 135 0.10 -3.22 18.98
N ASP A 136 0.08 -2.69 20.21
CA ASP A 136 0.15 -3.51 21.43
C ASP A 136 -1.06 -4.44 21.59
N LYS A 137 -2.19 -4.11 20.96
CA LYS A 137 -3.42 -4.93 20.96
C LYS A 137 -3.45 -5.97 19.84
N LEU A 138 -2.49 -5.90 18.92
CA LEU A 138 -2.51 -6.60 17.64
C LEU A 138 -1.20 -7.39 17.46
N PRO A 139 -0.99 -8.47 18.23
CA PRO A 139 0.29 -9.18 18.26
C PRO A 139 0.73 -9.69 16.89
N LYS A 140 -0.18 -10.08 16.00
CA LYS A 140 0.18 -10.57 14.66
C LYS A 140 0.61 -9.43 13.76
N LEU A 141 -0.12 -8.30 13.77
CA LEU A 141 0.27 -7.11 13.02
C LEU A 141 1.58 -6.50 13.56
N ARG A 142 1.75 -6.47 14.87
CA ARG A 142 2.99 -6.03 15.53
C ARG A 142 4.17 -6.90 15.11
N ASN A 143 3.99 -8.22 15.04
CA ASN A 143 5.05 -9.13 14.60
C ASN A 143 5.51 -8.79 13.18
N VAL A 144 4.56 -8.54 12.26
CA VAL A 144 4.89 -8.08 10.90
C VAL A 144 5.74 -6.82 10.96
N ARG A 145 5.31 -5.78 11.69
CA ARG A 145 6.06 -4.51 11.85
C ARG A 145 7.48 -4.76 12.36
N THR A 146 7.64 -5.60 13.37
CA THR A 146 8.95 -5.95 13.93
C THR A 146 9.85 -6.64 12.91
N ILE A 147 9.35 -7.65 12.20
CA ILE A 147 10.14 -8.35 11.18
C ILE A 147 10.50 -7.41 10.02
N LEU A 148 9.60 -6.51 9.60
CA LEU A 148 9.92 -5.49 8.59
C LEU A 148 11.11 -4.62 9.04
N GLY A 149 11.14 -4.17 10.29
CA GLY A 149 12.28 -3.44 10.85
C GLY A 149 13.59 -4.24 10.88
N LEU A 150 13.52 -5.56 11.11
CA LEU A 150 14.69 -6.43 11.06
C LEU A 150 15.25 -6.60 9.64
N ILE A 151 14.39 -6.70 8.62
CA ILE A 151 14.82 -6.98 7.24
C ILE A 151 15.21 -5.72 6.46
N GLY A 152 14.56 -4.58 6.71
CA GLY A 152 14.82 -3.32 6.01
C GLY A 152 15.54 -2.27 6.85
N GLY A 153 16.02 -2.66 8.05
CA GLY A 153 16.72 -1.79 8.98
C GLY A 153 15.95 -0.52 9.32
N ARG A 154 16.68 0.59 9.48
CA ARG A 154 16.12 1.88 9.94
C ARG A 154 14.99 2.43 9.06
N LYS A 155 14.95 2.11 7.75
CA LYS A 155 13.88 2.59 6.86
C LYS A 155 12.55 1.90 7.14
N LEU A 156 12.58 0.61 7.47
CA LEU A 156 11.37 -0.17 7.74
C LEU A 156 11.07 -0.36 9.23
N ASP A 157 11.88 0.23 10.11
CA ASP A 157 11.63 0.22 11.54
C ASP A 157 10.55 1.24 11.93
N GLY A 158 9.73 0.88 12.92
CA GLY A 158 8.74 1.79 13.48
C GLY A 158 7.62 2.27 12.52
N LEU A 159 7.43 1.63 11.36
CA LEU A 159 6.42 2.02 10.37
C LEU A 159 5.00 2.06 10.96
N GLN A 160 4.19 2.99 10.47
CA GLN A 160 2.75 3.04 10.71
C GLN A 160 2.05 2.08 9.75
N CYS A 161 0.80 1.71 10.03
CA CYS A 161 0.04 0.85 9.13
C CYS A 161 -1.35 1.44 8.83
N GLU A 162 -1.76 1.35 7.56
CA GLU A 162 -3.11 1.62 7.10
C GLU A 162 -3.72 0.33 6.53
N ALA A 163 -4.80 -0.15 7.13
CA ALA A 163 -5.60 -1.22 6.55
C ALA A 163 -6.67 -0.64 5.62
N ASN A 164 -6.77 -1.18 4.42
CA ASN A 164 -7.88 -0.96 3.50
C ASN A 164 -8.70 -2.24 3.36
N TYR A 165 -9.99 -2.16 3.72
CA TYR A 165 -10.93 -3.29 3.69
C TYR A 165 -11.88 -3.17 2.50
N TYR A 166 -11.66 -4.03 1.53
CA TYR A 166 -12.45 -4.14 0.31
C TYR A 166 -13.54 -5.20 0.54
N TYR A 167 -14.62 -4.80 1.21
CA TYR A 167 -15.70 -5.68 1.68
C TYR A 167 -16.49 -6.37 0.55
N ASN A 168 -16.33 -5.94 -0.70
CA ASN A 168 -16.88 -6.60 -1.86
C ASN A 168 -15.95 -6.42 -3.06
N ILE A 169 -15.16 -7.46 -3.37
CA ILE A 169 -14.14 -7.41 -4.42
C ILE A 169 -14.67 -7.02 -5.81
N LYS A 170 -15.99 -7.07 -6.06
CA LYS A 170 -16.61 -6.67 -7.33
C LYS A 170 -17.12 -5.23 -7.34
N LYS A 171 -17.03 -4.49 -6.22
CA LYS A 171 -17.63 -3.15 -6.08
C LYS A 171 -16.69 -2.14 -5.42
N THR A 172 -15.79 -2.60 -4.56
CA THR A 172 -14.85 -1.76 -3.83
C THR A 172 -13.54 -1.62 -4.62
N TYR A 173 -12.94 -0.45 -4.58
CA TYR A 173 -11.71 -0.13 -5.31
C TYR A 173 -11.03 1.13 -4.76
N ILE A 174 -9.84 1.40 -5.26
CA ILE A 174 -9.17 2.70 -5.17
C ILE A 174 -8.64 3.06 -6.56
N GLY A 175 -8.99 4.25 -7.05
CA GLY A 175 -8.58 4.71 -8.37
C GLY A 175 -7.10 5.09 -8.41
N PHE A 176 -6.60 5.46 -9.60
CA PHE A 176 -5.20 5.83 -9.79
C PHE A 176 -4.78 7.03 -8.94
N HIS A 177 -3.78 6.81 -8.09
CA HIS A 177 -3.16 7.81 -7.22
C HIS A 177 -1.69 7.46 -7.00
N GLY A 178 -0.95 8.37 -6.36
CA GLY A 178 0.26 8.02 -5.64
C GLY A 178 0.14 8.50 -4.20
N ASP A 179 1.03 8.03 -3.33
CA ASP A 179 0.93 8.33 -1.91
C ASP A 179 1.78 9.56 -1.59
N THR A 180 1.15 10.73 -1.51
CA THR A 180 1.89 11.98 -1.26
C THR A 180 2.40 12.07 0.18
N GLU A 181 1.77 11.36 1.09
CA GLU A 181 2.01 11.44 2.53
C GLU A 181 3.17 10.57 3.02
N ARG A 182 3.67 9.66 2.18
CA ARG A 182 4.66 8.65 2.57
C ARG A 182 5.66 8.39 1.45
N LYS A 183 6.83 7.87 1.81
CA LYS A 183 7.88 7.43 0.86
C LYS A 183 8.06 5.92 0.83
N ILE A 184 7.52 5.23 1.82
CA ILE A 184 7.64 3.79 1.99
C ILE A 184 6.27 3.15 1.88
N VAL A 185 6.18 2.14 1.02
CA VAL A 185 5.00 1.28 0.89
C VAL A 185 5.46 -0.17 0.92
N VAL A 186 5.07 -0.86 1.99
CA VAL A 186 5.14 -2.33 2.11
C VAL A 186 3.74 -2.82 2.42
N ALA A 187 3.18 -3.69 1.60
CA ALA A 187 1.79 -4.07 1.76
C ALA A 187 1.56 -5.57 1.73
N ILE A 188 0.60 -6.02 2.52
CA ILE A 188 0.19 -7.41 2.65
C ILE A 188 -1.26 -7.55 2.18
N ARG A 189 -1.49 -8.52 1.31
CA ARG A 189 -2.82 -8.93 0.86
C ARG A 189 -3.33 -10.07 1.73
N LEU A 190 -4.54 -9.96 2.25
CA LEU A 190 -5.22 -11.04 3.00
C LEU A 190 -6.61 -11.30 2.43
N GLY A 191 -7.02 -12.56 2.37
CA GLY A 191 -8.30 -12.99 1.82
C GLY A 191 -8.30 -13.08 0.30
N ALA A 192 -9.39 -12.65 -0.34
CA ALA A 192 -9.57 -12.91 -1.78
C ALA A 192 -8.54 -12.21 -2.66
N ASP A 193 -8.29 -12.83 -3.82
CA ASP A 193 -7.48 -12.26 -4.90
C ASP A 193 -7.96 -10.87 -5.29
N PHE A 194 -7.00 -9.96 -5.45
CA PHE A 194 -7.29 -8.58 -5.78
C PHE A 194 -6.16 -7.97 -6.63
N PRO A 195 -6.50 -7.36 -7.77
CA PRO A 195 -5.49 -6.79 -8.64
C PRO A 195 -4.96 -5.46 -8.09
N ILE A 196 -3.65 -5.24 -8.29
CA ILE A 196 -3.01 -3.95 -8.24
C ILE A 196 -2.59 -3.56 -9.66
N HIS A 197 -2.78 -2.29 -10.00
CA HIS A 197 -2.47 -1.72 -11.30
C HIS A 197 -1.42 -0.62 -11.15
N PHE A 198 -0.56 -0.48 -12.15
CA PHE A 198 0.40 0.61 -12.28
C PHE A 198 0.29 1.21 -13.68
N GLN A 199 0.25 2.52 -13.76
CA GLN A 199 0.18 3.26 -15.03
C GLN A 199 1.02 4.52 -14.92
N TRP A 200 1.84 4.76 -15.93
CA TRP A 200 2.57 6.01 -16.07
C TRP A 200 1.67 7.12 -16.62
N PHE A 201 1.90 8.35 -16.16
CA PHE A 201 1.17 9.54 -16.56
C PHE A 201 2.12 10.70 -16.88
N ARG A 202 1.76 11.48 -17.90
CA ARG A 202 2.32 12.81 -18.18
C ARG A 202 1.20 13.72 -18.65
N ASP A 203 1.20 14.96 -18.16
CA ASP A 203 0.13 15.93 -18.40
C ASP A 203 -1.28 15.38 -18.11
N THR A 204 -1.39 14.54 -17.07
CA THR A 204 -2.62 13.82 -16.65
C THR A 204 -3.14 12.74 -17.61
N LEU A 205 -2.43 12.49 -18.72
CA LEU A 205 -2.73 11.48 -19.72
C LEU A 205 -1.91 10.20 -19.46
N PRO A 206 -2.38 9.00 -19.90
CA PRO A 206 -1.59 7.78 -19.84
C PRO A 206 -0.32 7.94 -20.64
N VAL A 207 0.70 7.21 -20.25
CA VAL A 207 1.83 6.90 -21.12
C VAL A 207 2.09 5.40 -21.03
N GLY A 208 2.11 4.71 -22.17
CA GLY A 208 2.32 3.28 -22.23
C GLY A 208 1.16 2.44 -21.70
N ASP A 209 1.40 1.15 -21.56
CA ASP A 209 0.40 0.17 -21.15
C ASP A 209 0.21 0.15 -19.63
N MET A 210 -0.98 -0.26 -19.19
CA MET A 210 -1.23 -0.52 -17.77
C MET A 210 -0.61 -1.86 -17.36
N PHE A 211 0.28 -1.84 -16.38
CA PHE A 211 0.74 -3.07 -15.74
C PHE A 211 -0.26 -3.53 -14.68
N THR A 212 -0.58 -4.83 -14.66
CA THR A 212 -1.48 -5.44 -13.67
C THR A 212 -0.85 -6.66 -13.03
N ARG A 213 -0.92 -6.75 -11.70
CA ARG A 213 -0.58 -7.96 -10.94
C ARG A 213 -1.74 -8.35 -10.04
N VAL A 214 -2.19 -9.60 -10.16
CA VAL A 214 -3.14 -10.17 -9.20
C VAL A 214 -2.37 -10.62 -7.96
N LEU A 215 -2.76 -10.10 -6.80
CA LEU A 215 -2.21 -10.48 -5.51
C LEU A 215 -3.23 -11.36 -4.79
N GLY A 216 -2.78 -12.52 -4.34
CA GLY A 216 -3.58 -13.46 -3.57
C GLY A 216 -3.32 -13.38 -2.07
N ASP A 217 -4.02 -14.23 -1.34
CA ASP A 217 -3.89 -14.33 0.11
C ASP A 217 -2.44 -14.57 0.56
N GLY A 218 -1.93 -13.70 1.43
CA GLY A 218 -0.58 -13.78 1.99
C GLY A 218 0.50 -13.13 1.13
N ASP A 219 0.20 -12.69 -0.09
CA ASP A 219 1.19 -12.02 -0.93
C ASP A 219 1.61 -10.68 -0.31
N VAL A 220 2.91 -10.42 -0.33
CA VAL A 220 3.50 -9.17 0.14
C VAL A 220 4.10 -8.44 -1.04
N TYR A 221 4.01 -7.11 -1.07
CA TYR A 221 4.77 -6.33 -2.03
C TYR A 221 5.45 -5.12 -1.42
N PHE A 222 6.58 -4.76 -2.01
CA PHE A 222 7.39 -3.59 -1.67
C PHE A 222 7.51 -2.71 -2.91
N MET A 223 7.31 -1.41 -2.75
CA MET A 223 7.48 -0.44 -3.81
C MET A 223 8.82 0.27 -3.66
N SER A 224 9.55 0.46 -4.77
CA SER A 224 10.62 1.46 -4.79
C SER A 224 10.03 2.86 -4.60
N GLU A 225 10.86 3.83 -4.20
CA GLU A 225 10.40 5.21 -3.97
C GLU A 225 9.59 5.77 -5.15
N LYS A 226 10.03 5.54 -6.40
CA LYS A 226 9.31 5.99 -7.59
C LYS A 226 7.97 5.27 -7.77
N ALA A 227 7.87 3.99 -7.41
CA ALA A 227 6.64 3.20 -7.52
C ALA A 227 5.56 3.62 -6.51
N VAL A 228 5.95 4.18 -5.36
CA VAL A 228 5.02 4.83 -4.41
C VAL A 228 4.28 6.00 -5.07
N GLY A 229 4.94 6.68 -6.02
CA GLY A 229 4.33 7.76 -6.78
C GLY A 229 4.10 9.01 -5.95
N PHE A 230 4.92 9.28 -4.92
CA PHE A 230 4.77 10.47 -4.07
C PHE A 230 4.73 11.79 -4.87
N ASP A 231 5.37 11.80 -6.04
CA ASP A 231 5.49 12.92 -6.96
C ASP A 231 4.33 13.05 -7.96
N TRP A 232 3.30 12.19 -7.88
CA TRP A 232 2.23 12.03 -8.88
C TRP A 232 1.43 13.28 -9.25
N LYS A 233 1.47 14.30 -8.39
CA LYS A 233 0.83 15.61 -8.62
C LYS A 233 1.63 16.48 -9.61
N THR A 234 2.86 16.12 -9.93
CA THR A 234 3.74 16.86 -10.84
C THR A 234 3.39 16.57 -12.30
N LYS A 235 2.41 17.31 -12.83
CA LYS A 235 1.85 17.05 -14.17
C LYS A 235 2.87 17.01 -15.31
N LYS A 236 3.91 17.85 -15.26
CA LYS A 236 4.88 17.98 -16.36
C LYS A 236 5.94 16.87 -16.42
N LYS A 237 6.13 16.14 -15.32
CA LYS A 237 7.06 15.01 -15.26
C LYS A 237 6.32 13.71 -15.57
N LEU A 238 7.09 12.70 -15.95
CA LEU A 238 6.58 11.35 -16.03
C LEU A 238 6.42 10.84 -14.58
N THR A 239 5.18 10.56 -14.21
CA THR A 239 4.80 10.14 -12.86
C THR A 239 4.15 8.76 -12.91
N LEU A 240 4.37 7.96 -11.88
CA LEU A 240 3.79 6.64 -11.77
C LEU A 240 2.65 6.67 -10.76
N ARG A 241 1.53 6.05 -11.11
CA ARG A 241 0.35 5.95 -10.24
C ARG A 241 -0.05 4.49 -10.13
N HIS A 242 -0.63 4.15 -9.00
CA HIS A 242 -1.17 2.83 -8.74
C HIS A 242 -2.63 2.88 -8.33
N ALA A 243 -3.32 1.77 -8.53
CA ALA A 243 -4.73 1.58 -8.21
C ALA A 243 -4.96 0.13 -7.80
N ALA A 244 -6.09 -0.16 -7.13
CA ALA A 244 -6.44 -1.53 -6.75
C ALA A 244 -7.94 -1.79 -6.89
N GLY A 245 -8.26 -2.96 -7.44
CA GLY A 245 -9.63 -3.42 -7.67
C GLY A 245 -9.92 -3.75 -9.14
N PRO A 246 -11.08 -4.35 -9.43
CA PRO A 246 -11.37 -4.89 -10.75
C PRO A 246 -11.21 -3.87 -11.87
N GLU A 247 -10.57 -4.29 -12.96
CA GLU A 247 -10.28 -3.44 -14.13
C GLU A 247 -11.55 -2.79 -14.73
N ASN A 248 -12.70 -3.45 -14.67
CA ASN A 248 -13.97 -2.88 -15.15
C ASN A 248 -14.45 -1.66 -14.34
N ILE A 249 -13.89 -1.43 -13.15
CA ILE A 249 -14.23 -0.32 -12.24
C ILE A 249 -13.04 0.64 -12.07
N VAL A 250 -11.82 0.10 -12.04
CA VAL A 250 -10.58 0.89 -12.00
C VAL A 250 -10.24 1.32 -13.42
N LYS A 251 -10.81 2.45 -13.84
CA LYS A 251 -10.51 3.05 -15.14
C LYS A 251 -9.47 4.14 -14.99
N THR A 252 -8.62 4.23 -16.00
CA THR A 252 -7.68 5.31 -16.19
C THR A 252 -8.33 6.56 -16.79
N TRP A 253 -9.47 6.42 -17.50
CA TRP A 253 -10.32 7.47 -18.11
C TRP A 253 -11.81 7.13 -18.02
#